data_AF-A0A0B1SXP5-F1
#
_entry.id   AF-A0A0B1SXP5-F1
#
_cell.length_a   1.000
_cell.length_b   1.000
_cell.length_c   1.000
_cell.angle_alpha   90.00
_cell.angle_beta   90.00
_cell.angle_gamma   90.00
#
_symmetry.space_group_name_H-M   'P 1'
#
loop_
_entity.id
_entity.type
_entity.pdbx_description
1 polymer ?
#
loop_
_entity_poly.entity_id
_entity_poly.type
_entity_poly.pdbx_seq_one_letter_code
_entity_poly.pdbx_strand_id
1 'polypeptide(L)'
;MVTYLNQHPEYTKLYPKLKSVDGATVDATCNNPGFETVAANYLQVFDDVITAVEEKPGDVQTACDRLVAVGKMHRSKVSDMQNSAFQDMEEPFLNMIKEALQDRFNEKAEGLFRKFFQFYAKAAIT
;
A
#
# COMPACT_ATOMS: atom_id res chain seq x y z
N MET A 1 2.01 5.32 -4.11
CA MET A 1 2.52 6.22 -3.05
C MET A 1 2.33 7.70 -3.40
N VAL A 2 2.74 8.16 -4.60
CA VAL A 2 2.54 9.54 -5.08
C VAL A 2 1.10 10.03 -4.88
N THR A 3 0.13 9.36 -5.52
CA THR A 3 -1.29 9.74 -5.45
C THR A 3 -1.82 9.78 -4.02
N TYR A 4 -1.39 8.84 -3.18
CA TYR A 4 -1.80 8.76 -1.79
C TYR A 4 -1.28 9.94 -0.96
N LEU A 5 -0.01 10.32 -1.14
CA LEU A 5 0.54 11.49 -0.46
C LEU A 5 -0.08 12.79 -0.97
N ASN A 6 -0.37 12.91 -2.26
CA ASN A 6 -1.04 14.10 -2.80
C ASN A 6 -2.46 14.28 -2.24
N GLN A 7 -3.14 13.17 -1.91
CA GLN A 7 -4.45 13.20 -1.24
C GLN A 7 -4.34 13.48 0.27
N HIS A 8 -3.23 13.08 0.88
CA HIS A 8 -2.97 13.20 2.32
C HIS A 8 -1.55 13.73 2.61
N PRO A 9 -1.26 14.98 2.24
CA PRO A 9 0.10 15.53 2.33
C PRO A 9 0.61 15.56 3.78
N GLU A 10 -0.28 15.65 4.76
CA GLU A 10 0.01 15.58 6.19
C GLU A 10 0.70 14.27 6.60
N TYR A 11 0.47 13.17 5.88
CA TYR A 11 1.07 11.87 6.21
C TYR A 11 2.57 11.84 6.02
N THR A 12 3.16 12.73 5.20
CA THR A 12 4.62 12.86 5.09
C THR A 12 5.31 13.04 6.44
N LYS A 13 4.68 13.78 7.36
CA LYS A 13 5.22 14.06 8.70
C LYS A 13 5.29 12.81 9.59
N LEU A 14 4.46 11.81 9.28
CA LEU A 14 4.39 10.56 10.03
C LEU A 14 5.53 9.60 9.69
N TYR A 15 6.25 9.86 8.60
CA TYR A 15 7.40 9.06 8.18
C TYR A 15 8.69 9.88 8.32
N PRO A 16 9.62 9.50 9.22
CA PRO A 16 10.88 10.22 9.38
C PRO A 16 11.70 10.36 8.09
N LYS A 17 11.55 9.41 7.15
CA LYS A 17 12.23 9.40 5.85
C LYS A 17 11.63 10.37 4.82
N LEU A 18 10.42 10.88 5.05
CA LEU A 18 9.73 11.78 4.11
C LEU A 18 9.81 13.25 4.52
N LYS A 19 10.61 13.60 5.53
CA LYS A 19 10.73 14.98 6.04
C LYS A 19 11.12 16.02 4.99
N SER A 20 11.82 15.60 3.93
CA SER A 20 12.26 16.46 2.81
C SER A 20 11.40 16.33 1.56
N VAL A 21 10.26 15.65 1.63
CA VAL A 21 9.34 15.42 0.52
C VAL A 21 8.12 16.29 0.74
N ASP A 22 7.78 17.13 -0.23
CA ASP A 22 6.49 17.82 -0.24
C ASP A 22 5.41 16.85 -0.72
N GLY A 23 4.57 16.41 0.21
CA GLY A 23 3.49 15.47 -0.08
C GLY A 23 2.42 16.04 -1.00
N ALA A 24 2.28 17.37 -1.13
CA ALA A 24 1.26 17.99 -1.97
C ALA A 24 1.68 18.05 -3.45
N THR A 25 2.98 17.95 -3.73
CA THR A 25 3.54 18.15 -5.07
C THR A 25 4.44 17.01 -5.52
N VAL A 26 4.53 15.92 -4.76
CA VAL A 26 5.34 14.77 -5.16
C VAL A 26 4.76 14.18 -6.44
N ASP A 27 5.63 13.74 -7.34
CA ASP A 27 5.25 13.13 -8.61
C ASP A 27 6.08 11.87 -8.90
N ALA A 28 5.82 11.23 -10.04
CA ALA A 28 6.48 10.02 -10.47
C ALA A 28 7.99 10.19 -10.77
N THR A 29 8.48 11.43 -10.86
CA THR A 29 9.90 11.74 -11.09
C THR A 29 10.69 11.93 -9.79
N CYS A 30 10.03 11.81 -8.63
CA CYS A 30 10.66 11.92 -7.33
C CYS A 30 11.74 10.85 -7.14
N ASN A 31 12.99 11.29 -7.06
CA ASN A 31 14.18 10.45 -6.84
C ASN A 31 14.72 10.58 -5.39
N ASN A 32 13.87 11.01 -4.45
CA ASN A 32 14.26 11.13 -3.06
C ASN A 32 14.47 9.72 -2.46
N PRO A 33 15.67 9.38 -1.93
CA PRO A 33 15.93 8.02 -1.43
C PRO A 33 15.02 7.60 -0.27
N GLY A 34 14.59 8.57 0.54
CA GLY A 34 13.64 8.36 1.62
C GLY A 34 12.26 7.98 1.10
N PHE A 35 11.79 8.69 0.06
CA PHE A 35 10.56 8.37 -0.66
C PHE A 35 10.62 6.98 -1.29
N GLU A 36 11.66 6.68 -2.07
CA GLU A 36 11.86 5.39 -2.72
C GLU A 36 11.85 4.25 -1.70
N THR A 37 12.54 4.41 -0.56
CA THR A 37 12.54 3.38 0.48
C THR A 37 11.14 3.14 1.04
N VAL A 38 10.38 4.20 1.32
CA VAL A 38 9.02 4.04 1.87
C VAL A 38 8.10 3.40 0.82
N ALA A 39 8.14 3.87 -0.43
CA ALA A 39 7.35 3.32 -1.51
C ALA A 39 7.67 1.83 -1.78
N ALA A 40 8.95 1.47 -1.79
CA ALA A 40 9.40 0.08 -1.94
C ALA A 40 8.89 -0.82 -0.81
N ASN A 41 8.91 -0.34 0.43
CA ASN A 41 8.36 -1.11 1.56
C ASN A 41 6.87 -1.40 1.39
N TYR A 42 6.07 -0.45 0.88
CA TYR A 42 4.65 -0.69 0.61
C TYR A 42 4.46 -1.75 -0.48
N LEU A 43 5.21 -1.67 -1.57
CA LEU A 43 5.15 -2.66 -2.66
C LEU A 43 5.59 -4.05 -2.19
N GLN A 44 6.64 -4.14 -1.36
CA GLN A 44 7.14 -5.39 -0.83
C GLN A 44 6.09 -6.16 -0.03
N VAL A 45 5.22 -5.47 0.73
CA VAL A 45 4.16 -6.18 1.47
C VAL A 45 3.18 -6.85 0.51
N PHE A 46 2.80 -6.18 -0.58
CA PHE A 46 1.92 -6.80 -1.58
C PHE A 46 2.58 -8.00 -2.26
N ASP A 47 3.85 -7.87 -2.64
CA ASP A 47 4.63 -8.94 -3.28
C ASP A 47 4.79 -10.17 -2.36
N ASP A 48 5.16 -9.95 -1.10
CA ASP A 48 5.27 -11.00 -0.08
C ASP A 48 3.94 -11.74 0.13
N VAL A 49 2.83 -11.01 0.14
CA VAL A 49 1.49 -11.56 0.34
C VAL A 49 1.04 -12.35 -0.88
N ILE A 50 1.28 -11.85 -2.09
CA ILE A 50 1.00 -12.57 -3.34
C ILE A 50 1.80 -13.86 -3.37
N THR A 51 3.11 -13.79 -3.11
CA THR A 51 4.00 -14.95 -3.07
C THR A 51 3.50 -16.00 -2.07
N ALA A 52 3.16 -15.59 -0.85
CA ALA A 52 2.63 -16.51 0.17
C ALA A 52 1.32 -17.20 -0.26
N VAL A 53 0.44 -16.48 -0.95
CA VAL A 53 -0.81 -17.04 -1.49
C VAL A 53 -0.53 -17.96 -2.67
N GLU A 54 0.41 -17.64 -3.55
CA GLU A 54 0.78 -18.47 -4.70
C GLU A 54 1.46 -19.79 -4.28
N GLU A 55 2.30 -19.76 -3.24
CA GLU A 55 2.95 -20.96 -2.69
C GLU A 55 1.94 -21.94 -2.09
N LYS A 56 0.88 -21.44 -1.45
CA LYS A 56 -0.20 -22.24 -0.84
C LYS A 56 -1.58 -21.60 -1.02
N PRO A 57 -2.22 -21.74 -2.21
CA PRO A 57 -3.50 -21.10 -2.49
C PRO A 57 -4.66 -21.53 -1.58
N GLY A 58 -4.56 -22.72 -0.98
CA GLY A 58 -5.56 -23.25 -0.03
C GLY A 58 -5.30 -22.90 1.44
N ASP A 59 -4.16 -22.30 1.76
CA ASP A 59 -3.76 -21.97 3.14
C ASP A 59 -3.16 -20.56 3.19
N VAL A 60 -4.03 -19.59 3.40
CA VAL A 60 -3.67 -18.16 3.44
C VAL A 60 -3.16 -17.70 4.81
N GLN A 61 -2.97 -18.61 5.79
CA GLN A 61 -2.62 -18.21 7.16
C GLN A 61 -1.29 -17.44 7.21
N THR A 62 -0.29 -17.88 6.44
CA THR A 62 1.01 -17.20 6.37
C THR A 62 0.87 -15.77 5.84
N ALA A 63 0.01 -15.57 4.82
CA ALA A 63 -0.27 -14.24 4.29
C ALA A 63 -0.99 -13.35 5.33
N CYS A 64 -1.98 -13.91 6.04
CA CYS A 64 -2.68 -13.22 7.13
C CYS A 64 -1.72 -12.81 8.26
N ASP A 65 -0.84 -13.71 8.71
CA ASP A 65 0.10 -13.43 9.81
C ASP A 65 1.07 -12.29 9.45
N ARG A 66 1.54 -12.26 8.20
CA ARG A 66 2.36 -11.16 7.67
C ARG A 66 1.61 -9.83 7.70
N LEU A 67 0.37 -9.82 7.23
CA LEU A 67 -0.48 -8.60 7.20
C LEU A 67 -0.75 -8.07 8.61
N VAL A 68 -1.06 -8.95 9.55
CA VAL A 68 -1.23 -8.60 10.98
C VAL A 68 0.06 -8.01 11.55
N ALA A 69 1.22 -8.60 11.24
CA ALA A 69 2.51 -8.09 11.68
C ALA A 69 2.81 -6.68 11.10
N VAL A 70 2.49 -6.46 9.83
CA VAL A 70 2.62 -5.14 9.18
C VAL A 70 1.69 -4.12 9.82
N GLY A 71 0.42 -4.47 10.05
CA GLY A 71 -0.53 -3.61 10.74
C GLY A 71 -0.07 -3.19 12.14
N LYS A 72 0.40 -4.16 12.95
CA LYS A 72 0.99 -3.90 14.27
C LYS A 72 2.22 -2.99 14.18
N MET A 73 3.13 -3.27 13.25
CA MET A 73 4.31 -2.45 13.02
C MET A 73 3.92 -1.02 12.64
N HIS A 74 2.96 -0.86 11.73
CA HIS A 74 2.50 0.45 11.28
C HIS A 74 1.90 1.27 12.42
N ARG A 75 0.96 0.68 13.19
CA ARG A 75 0.38 1.32 14.38
C ARG A 75 1.45 1.74 15.39
N SER A 76 2.54 0.98 15.53
CA SER A 76 3.63 1.31 16.45
C SER A 76 4.55 2.44 15.96
N LYS A 77 4.76 2.55 14.64
CA LYS A 77 5.74 3.49 14.05
C LYS A 77 5.11 4.74 13.45
N VAL A 78 3.80 4.70 13.21
CA VAL A 78 2.99 5.72 12.55
C VAL A 78 1.73 5.94 13.39
N SER A 79 1.93 6.23 14.68
CA SER A 79 0.90 6.15 15.74
C SER A 79 -0.30 7.08 15.55
N ASP A 80 -0.14 8.17 14.83
CA ASP A 80 -1.18 9.19 14.66
C ASP A 80 -2.03 8.96 13.40
N MET A 81 -1.72 7.92 12.61
CA MET A 81 -2.50 7.56 11.43
C MET A 81 -3.75 6.77 11.84
N GLN A 82 -4.92 7.26 11.43
CA GLN A 82 -6.20 6.58 11.68
C GLN A 82 -6.29 5.28 10.88
N ASN A 83 -7.01 4.27 11.41
CA ASN A 83 -7.20 3.00 10.71
C ASN A 83 -7.87 3.16 9.33
N SER A 84 -8.69 4.20 9.14
CA SER A 84 -9.31 4.53 7.84
C SER A 84 -8.29 4.92 6.78
N ALA A 85 -7.10 5.42 7.17
CA ALA A 85 -6.05 5.82 6.23
C ALA A 85 -5.53 4.65 5.37
N PHE A 86 -5.66 3.40 5.85
CA PHE A 86 -5.38 2.23 5.04
C PHE A 86 -6.44 1.98 3.96
N GLN A 87 -7.69 2.33 4.22
CA GLN A 87 -8.75 2.23 3.21
C GLN A 87 -8.56 3.28 2.12
N ASP A 88 -8.07 4.47 2.50
CA ASP A 88 -7.75 5.56 1.56
C ASP A 88 -6.65 5.16 0.55
N MET A 89 -5.90 4.07 0.78
CA MET A 89 -4.94 3.52 -0.18
C MET A 89 -5.57 2.69 -1.30
N GLU A 90 -6.84 2.27 -1.21
CA GLU A 90 -7.46 1.40 -2.21
C GLU A 90 -7.45 2.04 -3.61
N GLU A 91 -7.96 3.26 -3.73
CA GLU A 91 -8.04 3.95 -5.02
C GLU A 91 -6.64 4.30 -5.60
N PRO A 92 -5.68 4.82 -4.82
CA PRO A 92 -4.29 4.95 -5.26
C PRO A 92 -3.66 3.63 -5.75
N PHE A 93 -3.95 2.51 -5.09
CA PHE A 93 -3.47 1.19 -5.49
C PHE A 93 -4.07 0.76 -6.84
N LEU A 94 -5.39 0.91 -7.01
CA LEU A 94 -6.07 0.57 -8.26
C LEU A 94 -5.62 1.46 -9.41
N ASN A 95 -5.40 2.76 -9.16
CA ASN A 95 -4.88 3.68 -10.17
C ASN A 95 -3.49 3.25 -10.64
N MET A 96 -2.60 2.86 -9.73
CA MET A 96 -1.28 2.32 -10.07
C MET A 96 -1.38 1.08 -10.96
N ILE A 97 -2.29 0.14 -10.62
CA ILE A 97 -2.48 -1.07 -11.43
C ILE A 97 -3.08 -0.74 -12.79
N LYS A 98 -4.02 0.19 -12.86
CA LYS A 98 -4.61 0.65 -14.12
C LYS A 98 -3.55 1.26 -15.03
N GLU A 99 -2.65 2.08 -14.49
CA GLU A 99 -1.51 2.63 -15.23
C GLU A 99 -0.55 1.52 -15.71
N ALA A 100 -0.25 0.54 -14.85
CA ALA A 100 0.66 -0.55 -15.19
C ALA A 100 0.08 -1.54 -16.22
N LEU A 101 -1.21 -1.83 -16.15
CA LEU A 101 -1.88 -2.79 -17.03
C LEU A 101 -2.45 -2.15 -18.29
N GLN A 102 -2.62 -0.83 -18.32
CA GLN A 102 -3.14 -0.06 -19.45
C GLN A 102 -4.42 -0.67 -20.04
N ASP A 103 -4.40 -1.10 -21.29
CA ASP A 103 -5.52 -1.70 -22.02
C ASP A 103 -5.97 -3.06 -21.44
N ARG A 104 -5.11 -3.71 -20.66
CA ARG A 104 -5.42 -4.98 -19.97
C ARG A 104 -6.23 -4.76 -18.69
N PHE A 105 -6.36 -3.53 -18.22
CA PHE A 105 -7.20 -3.20 -17.07
C PHE A 105 -8.67 -3.10 -17.48
N ASN A 106 -9.43 -4.16 -17.24
CA ASN A 106 -10.88 -4.23 -17.49
C ASN A 106 -11.67 -4.46 -16.20
N GLU A 107 -13.01 -4.47 -16.27
CA GLU A 107 -13.89 -4.65 -15.10
C GLU A 107 -13.57 -5.91 -14.29
N LYS A 108 -13.15 -6.99 -14.97
CA LYS A 108 -12.76 -8.23 -14.29
C LYS A 108 -11.44 -8.05 -13.53
N ALA A 109 -10.45 -7.40 -14.13
CA ALA A 109 -9.19 -7.08 -13.47
C ALA A 109 -9.42 -6.16 -12.26
N GLU A 110 -10.18 -5.08 -12.44
CA GLU A 110 -10.55 -4.17 -11.34
C GLU A 110 -11.20 -4.92 -10.19
N GLY A 111 -12.21 -5.76 -10.47
CA GLY A 111 -12.90 -6.53 -9.45
C GLY A 111 -11.98 -7.52 -8.70
N LEU A 112 -10.96 -8.07 -9.36
CA LEU A 112 -9.96 -8.94 -8.72
C LEU A 112 -9.04 -8.14 -7.80
N PHE A 113 -8.50 -7.01 -8.26
CA PHE A 113 -7.60 -6.20 -7.46
C PHE A 113 -8.30 -5.51 -6.29
N ARG A 114 -9.56 -5.11 -6.43
CA ARG A 114 -10.40 -4.64 -5.31
C ARG A 114 -10.55 -5.72 -4.24
N LYS A 115 -10.91 -6.95 -4.64
CA LYS A 115 -11.02 -8.07 -3.69
C LYS A 115 -9.70 -8.39 -3.00
N PHE A 116 -8.60 -8.35 -3.75
CA PHE A 116 -7.26 -8.54 -3.20
C PHE A 116 -6.91 -7.46 -2.16
N PHE A 117 -7.17 -6.19 -2.47
CA PHE A 117 -6.93 -5.09 -1.54
C PHE A 117 -7.81 -5.19 -0.28
N GLN A 118 -9.09 -5.56 -0.43
CA GLN A 118 -9.99 -5.75 0.71
C GLN A 118 -9.53 -6.89 1.63
N PHE A 119 -9.01 -7.99 1.06
CA PHE A 119 -8.36 -9.05 1.84
C PHE A 119 -7.17 -8.50 2.63
N TYR A 120 -6.29 -7.74 1.97
CA TYR A 120 -5.14 -7.08 2.60
C TYR A 120 -5.57 -6.19 3.77
N ALA A 121 -6.47 -5.25 3.52
CA ALA A 121 -6.89 -4.25 4.48
C ALA A 121 -7.56 -4.89 5.70
N LYS A 122 -8.41 -5.89 5.48
CA LYS A 122 -9.08 -6.60 6.57
C LYS A 122 -8.09 -7.32 7.49
N ALA A 123 -7.10 -8.01 6.94
CA ALA A 123 -6.11 -8.73 7.73
C ALA A 123 -5.13 -7.77 8.44
N ALA A 124 -4.75 -6.65 7.81
CA ALA A 124 -3.82 -5.69 8.38
C ALA A 124 -4.43 -4.81 9.50
N ILE A 125 -5.74 -4.54 9.45
CA ILE A 125 -6.42 -3.67 10.44
C ILE A 125 -6.80 -4.45 11.72
N THR A 126 -6.78 -5.79 11.68
CA THR A 126 -7.07 -6.64 12.85
C THR A 126 -6.03 -6.47 13.96
#